data_AF-A0A554MMP3-F1
#
_entry.id   AF-A0A554MMP3-F1
#
_cell.length_a   1.000
_cell.length_b   1.000
_cell.length_c   1.000
_cell.angle_alpha   90.00
_cell.angle_beta   90.00
_cell.angle_gamma   90.00
#
_symmetry.space_group_name_H-M   'P 1'
#
loop_
_entity.id
_entity.type
_entity.pdbx_description
1 polymer ?
#
loop_
_entity_poly.entity_id
_entity_poly.type
_entity_poly.pdbx_seq_one_letter_code
_entity_poly.pdbx_strand_id
1 'polypeptide(L)'
;MIKIKTLLSIFCVLAIVLAGIFFVFRNTSIIEPVINEQSTSLASVLPSVIIALTNTDRVKNGSPLLLENPLLTKAAQMKADDMLARQYYSHTTPEGHTPLYFLDAVGYKYLNAGENLDLTYESTADDVHTAWLNSPAHRANLLLPQYTEIGVGVAEGEYRGEHVTFVVEIMTTPMPLVSTLPLCCESVEVIKKPTVKAKAPVASPQFIPVIPVSSPASVQTSSETFISTTTSALPPVLETVLSQVASSSLPLPTLILSASSTQSATQLLELFKNTKVSFIDSVRSFVSSLQRVTKELVIRLGESVPF
;
A
#
# COMPACT_ATOMS: atom_id res chain seq x y z
N MET A 1 28.84 -45.63 42.56
CA MET A 1 29.42 -46.08 41.27
C MET A 1 28.29 -46.27 40.28
N ILE A 2 28.11 -45.36 39.32
CA ILE A 2 27.13 -45.53 38.24
C ILE A 2 27.58 -46.76 37.41
N LYS A 3 26.69 -47.74 37.23
CA LYS A 3 27.02 -48.95 36.47
C LYS A 3 27.36 -48.53 35.03
N ILE A 4 28.45 -49.05 34.47
CA ILE A 4 28.95 -48.75 33.11
C ILE A 4 27.83 -48.82 32.05
N LYS A 5 26.88 -49.76 32.21
CA LYS A 5 25.71 -49.90 31.33
C LYS A 5 24.78 -48.68 31.34
N THR A 6 24.57 -48.06 32.51
CA THR A 6 23.75 -46.86 32.66
C THR A 6 24.43 -45.65 32.02
N LEU A 7 25.75 -45.53 32.16
CA LEU A 7 26.52 -44.46 31.53
C LEU A 7 26.49 -44.56 30.00
N LEU A 8 26.61 -45.77 29.47
CA LEU A 8 26.53 -46.02 28.02
C LEU A 8 25.14 -45.71 27.45
N SER A 9 24.08 -46.05 28.19
CA SER A 9 22.70 -45.74 27.80
C SER A 9 22.44 -44.24 27.72
N ILE A 10 22.95 -43.45 28.69
CA ILE A 10 22.81 -42.00 28.69
C ILE A 10 23.55 -41.38 27.51
N PHE A 11 24.75 -41.87 27.20
CA PHE A 11 25.54 -41.39 26.07
C PHE A 11 24.85 -41.66 24.73
N CYS A 12 24.25 -42.84 24.54
CA CYS A 12 23.50 -43.16 23.32
C CYS A 12 22.26 -42.26 23.13
N VAL A 13 21.50 -42.00 24.20
CA VAL A 13 20.33 -41.12 24.13
C VAL A 13 20.76 -39.68 23.80
N LEU A 14 21.82 -39.18 24.43
CA LEU A 14 22.35 -37.84 24.16
C LEU A 14 22.83 -37.72 22.70
N ALA A 15 23.53 -38.73 22.18
CA ALA A 15 24.01 -38.75 20.80
C ALA A 15 22.85 -38.73 19.78
N ILE A 16 21.76 -39.45 20.05
CA ILE A 16 20.57 -39.45 19.17
C ILE A 16 19.87 -38.09 19.21
N VAL A 17 19.74 -37.48 20.39
CA VAL A 17 19.14 -36.14 20.52
C VAL A 17 19.98 -35.09 19.78
N LEU A 18 21.30 -35.12 19.95
CA LEU A 18 22.21 -34.21 19.26
C LEU A 18 22.21 -34.42 17.74
N ALA A 19 22.14 -35.67 17.27
CA ALA A 19 22.01 -35.99 15.84
C ALA A 19 20.65 -35.52 15.28
N GLY A 20 19.58 -35.64 16.05
CA GLY A 20 18.25 -35.13 15.68
C GLY A 20 18.23 -33.60 15.58
N ILE A 21 18.83 -32.90 16.56
CA ILE A 21 19.00 -31.44 16.53
C ILE A 21 19.83 -31.04 15.31
N PHE A 22 20.97 -31.70 15.07
CA PHE A 22 21.81 -31.43 13.90
C PHE A 22 21.05 -31.69 12.59
N PHE A 23 20.24 -32.74 12.49
CA PHE A 23 19.42 -33.01 11.30
C PHE A 23 18.34 -31.94 11.08
N VAL A 24 17.69 -31.46 12.15
CA VAL A 24 16.74 -30.33 12.08
C VAL A 24 17.46 -29.04 11.68
N PHE A 25 18.62 -28.73 12.27
CA PHE A 25 19.40 -27.54 11.91
C PHE A 25 19.98 -27.61 10.49
N ARG A 26 20.40 -28.79 10.01
CA ARG A 26 20.92 -28.98 8.65
C ARG A 26 19.80 -28.95 7.60
N ASN A 27 18.60 -29.43 7.93
CA ASN A 27 17.44 -29.39 7.02
C ASN A 27 16.66 -28.07 7.10
N THR A 28 16.84 -27.24 8.13
CA THR A 28 16.28 -25.87 8.19
C THR A 28 17.09 -24.87 7.36
N SER A 29 18.26 -25.27 6.84
CA SER A 29 18.99 -24.53 5.79
C SER A 29 18.46 -24.77 4.37
N ILE A 30 17.37 -25.54 4.18
CA ILE A 30 16.70 -25.78 2.88
C ILE A 30 15.43 -24.93 2.74
N ILE A 31 15.41 -23.78 3.38
CA ILE A 31 14.61 -22.66 2.91
C ILE A 31 15.59 -21.50 2.78
N GLU A 32 16.50 -21.58 1.80
CA GLU A 32 16.77 -20.32 1.12
C GLU A 32 15.41 -19.89 0.58
N PRO A 33 14.88 -18.72 0.96
CA PRO A 33 13.76 -18.20 0.22
C PRO A 33 14.26 -18.16 -1.23
N VAL A 34 13.62 -18.94 -2.10
CA VAL A 34 13.60 -18.59 -3.51
C VAL A 34 12.92 -17.23 -3.51
N ILE A 35 13.70 -16.17 -3.31
CA ILE A 35 13.34 -14.81 -3.63
C ILE A 35 13.23 -14.88 -5.14
N ASN A 36 12.07 -15.32 -5.60
CA ASN A 36 11.64 -15.07 -6.95
C ASN A 36 11.86 -13.57 -7.14
N GLU A 37 12.60 -13.18 -8.19
CA GLU A 37 12.86 -11.78 -8.52
C GLU A 37 11.57 -10.96 -8.79
N GLN A 38 10.39 -11.55 -8.60
CA GLN A 38 9.10 -10.87 -8.41
C GLN A 38 8.87 -10.33 -6.99
N SER A 39 9.93 -10.09 -6.22
CA SER A 39 9.87 -9.37 -4.93
C SER A 39 10.21 -7.89 -5.10
N THR A 40 10.05 -7.34 -6.30
CA THR A 40 10.02 -5.90 -6.52
C THR A 40 8.61 -5.39 -6.19
N SER A 41 8.56 -4.46 -5.23
CA SER A 41 7.37 -3.75 -4.72
C SER A 41 6.39 -4.52 -3.82
N LEU A 42 6.75 -4.68 -2.54
CA LEU A 42 5.75 -4.77 -1.47
C LEU A 42 5.44 -3.39 -0.84
N ALA A 43 6.09 -2.32 -1.32
CA ALA A 43 5.78 -0.95 -0.93
C ALA A 43 4.65 -0.43 -1.82
N SER A 44 3.41 -0.53 -1.33
CA SER A 44 2.24 0.03 -2.01
C SER A 44 1.74 1.25 -1.26
N VAL A 45 1.41 2.30 -2.00
CA VAL A 45 0.73 3.48 -1.48
C VAL A 45 -0.77 3.19 -1.39
N LEU A 46 -1.23 2.72 -0.23
CA LEU A 46 -2.64 2.44 0.01
C LEU A 46 -3.39 3.72 0.42
N PRO A 47 -4.44 4.15 -0.31
CA PRO A 47 -5.24 5.33 0.03
C PRO A 47 -5.79 5.33 1.46
N SER A 48 -6.28 4.17 1.92
CA SER A 48 -6.83 4.02 3.28
C SER A 48 -5.78 4.22 4.37
N VAL A 49 -4.51 3.88 4.10
CA VAL A 49 -3.41 4.08 5.06
C VAL A 49 -3.06 5.56 5.15
N ILE A 50 -2.99 6.27 4.01
CA ILE A 50 -2.82 7.73 3.99
C ILE A 50 -3.90 8.41 4.83
N ILE A 51 -5.18 8.08 4.59
CA ILE A 51 -6.29 8.67 5.35
C ILE A 51 -6.16 8.40 6.86
N ALA A 52 -5.74 7.19 7.25
CA ALA A 52 -5.54 6.84 8.65
C ALA A 52 -4.37 7.63 9.30
N LEU A 53 -3.27 7.82 8.57
CA LEU A 53 -2.13 8.61 9.02
C LEU A 53 -2.50 10.10 9.14
N THR A 54 -3.16 10.67 8.12
CA THR A 54 -3.70 12.04 8.16
C THR A 54 -4.58 12.25 9.38
N ASN A 55 -5.54 11.35 9.62
CA ASN A 55 -6.42 11.45 10.78
C ASN A 55 -5.70 11.29 12.12
N THR A 56 -4.66 10.45 12.17
CA THR A 56 -3.82 10.29 13.37
C THR A 56 -3.16 11.61 13.76
N ASP A 57 -2.59 12.34 12.80
CA ASP A 57 -1.93 13.61 13.11
C ASP A 57 -2.89 14.78 13.33
N ARG A 58 -4.06 14.74 12.68
CA ARG A 58 -5.13 15.70 12.97
C ARG A 58 -5.60 15.60 14.41
N VAL A 59 -5.79 14.39 14.94
CA VAL A 59 -6.13 14.18 16.37
C VAL A 59 -5.02 14.71 17.28
N LYS A 60 -3.75 14.44 16.96
CA LYS A 60 -2.61 14.98 17.75
C LYS A 60 -2.58 16.52 17.73
N ASN A 61 -3.01 17.14 16.63
CA ASN A 61 -3.08 18.59 16.47
C ASN A 61 -4.37 19.22 17.04
N GLY A 62 -5.30 18.42 17.57
CA GLY A 62 -6.61 18.90 18.04
C GLY A 62 -7.58 19.27 16.90
N SER A 63 -7.30 18.87 15.67
CA SER A 63 -8.17 19.03 14.52
C SER A 63 -9.18 17.87 14.43
N PRO A 64 -10.43 18.11 13.97
CA PRO A 64 -11.41 17.04 13.77
C PRO A 64 -10.96 16.01 12.75
N LEU A 65 -11.44 14.77 12.90
CA LEU A 65 -11.25 13.71 11.90
C LEU A 65 -11.90 14.09 10.57
N LEU A 66 -11.26 13.69 9.47
CA LEU A 66 -11.81 13.74 8.13
C LEU A 66 -12.57 12.45 7.84
N LEU A 67 -13.75 12.59 7.25
CA LEU A 67 -14.56 11.49 6.76
C LEU A 67 -14.19 11.20 5.31
N GLU A 68 -13.93 9.94 4.99
CA GLU A 68 -13.70 9.54 3.60
C GLU A 68 -14.98 9.74 2.78
N ASN A 69 -14.87 10.42 1.64
CA ASN A 69 -15.97 10.65 0.71
C ASN A 69 -15.67 10.02 -0.67
N PRO A 70 -16.51 9.10 -1.17
CA PRO A 70 -16.30 8.44 -2.47
C PRO A 70 -16.21 9.39 -3.67
N LEU A 71 -16.90 10.53 -3.65
CA LEU A 71 -16.81 11.52 -4.72
C LEU A 71 -15.45 12.23 -4.71
N LEU A 72 -14.91 12.53 -3.52
CA LEU A 72 -13.56 13.08 -3.39
C LEU A 72 -12.50 12.07 -3.83
N THR A 73 -12.65 10.80 -3.43
CA THR A 73 -11.77 9.71 -3.90
C THR A 73 -11.80 9.60 -5.42
N LYS A 74 -12.99 9.67 -6.03
CA LYS A 74 -13.13 9.68 -7.48
C LYS A 74 -12.45 10.90 -8.13
N ALA A 75 -12.63 12.10 -7.58
CA ALA A 75 -11.98 13.31 -8.10
C ALA A 75 -10.44 13.23 -8.01
N ALA A 76 -9.92 12.76 -6.87
CA ALA A 76 -8.50 12.57 -6.66
C ALA A 76 -7.92 11.52 -7.62
N GLN A 77 -8.63 10.41 -7.84
CA GLN A 77 -8.22 9.39 -8.81
C GLN A 77 -8.20 9.95 -10.24
N MET A 78 -9.24 10.68 -10.65
CA MET A 78 -9.28 11.33 -11.97
C MET A 78 -8.10 12.27 -12.18
N LYS A 79 -7.68 12.99 -11.13
CA LYS A 79 -6.50 13.87 -11.18
C LYS A 79 -5.20 13.07 -11.31
N ALA A 80 -5.04 11.99 -10.54
CA ALA A 80 -3.85 11.13 -10.61
C ALA A 80 -3.71 10.50 -12.00
N ASP A 81 -4.82 9.96 -12.52
CA ASP A 81 -4.89 9.37 -13.86
C ASP A 81 -4.60 10.41 -14.96
N ASP A 82 -5.12 11.62 -14.83
CA ASP A 82 -4.88 12.71 -15.79
C ASP A 82 -3.41 13.13 -15.82
N MET A 83 -2.76 13.26 -14.65
CA MET A 83 -1.32 13.55 -14.54
C MET A 83 -0.47 12.47 -15.20
N LEU A 84 -0.78 11.19 -14.93
CA LEU A 84 -0.08 10.06 -15.53
C LEU A 84 -0.31 10.00 -17.04
N ALA A 85 -1.57 10.01 -17.49
CA ALA A 85 -1.92 9.85 -18.90
C ALA A 85 -1.36 10.97 -19.77
N ARG A 86 -1.26 12.18 -19.22
CA ARG A 86 -0.84 13.38 -19.95
C ARG A 86 0.56 13.84 -19.59
N GLN A 87 1.28 13.05 -18.81
CA GLN A 87 2.70 13.21 -18.51
C GLN A 87 3.02 14.61 -17.95
N TYR A 88 2.30 15.02 -16.90
CA TYR A 88 2.61 16.24 -16.15
C TYR A 88 2.46 16.03 -14.63
N TYR A 89 3.12 16.88 -13.85
CA TYR A 89 2.99 16.92 -12.38
C TYR A 89 2.77 18.37 -11.93
N SER A 90 1.53 18.71 -11.58
CA SER A 90 1.12 20.08 -11.20
C SER A 90 -0.29 20.09 -10.64
N HIS A 91 -0.57 21.00 -9.70
CA HIS A 91 -1.92 21.32 -9.25
C HIS A 91 -2.84 21.76 -10.41
N THR A 92 -2.28 22.43 -11.41
CA THR A 92 -3.03 22.96 -12.57
C THR A 92 -2.78 22.10 -13.80
N THR A 93 -3.84 21.77 -14.55
CA THR A 93 -3.72 21.04 -15.82
C THR A 93 -2.96 21.88 -16.87
N PRO A 94 -2.44 21.27 -17.96
CA PRO A 94 -1.81 22.00 -19.05
C PRO A 94 -2.70 23.10 -19.67
N GLU A 95 -4.03 22.95 -19.62
CA GLU A 95 -5.01 23.94 -20.09
C GLU A 95 -5.25 25.09 -19.10
N GLY A 96 -4.68 25.02 -17.89
CA GLY A 96 -4.93 26.01 -16.84
C GLY A 96 -6.08 25.67 -15.90
N HIS A 97 -6.62 24.45 -15.91
CA HIS A 97 -7.68 24.06 -14.99
C HIS A 97 -7.11 23.78 -13.59
N THR A 98 -7.67 24.45 -12.58
CA THR A 98 -7.33 24.24 -11.15
C THR A 98 -7.91 22.91 -10.63
N PRO A 99 -7.53 22.43 -9.42
CA PRO A 99 -8.08 21.22 -8.82
C PRO A 99 -9.62 21.18 -8.75
N LEU A 100 -10.26 22.36 -8.71
CA LEU A 100 -11.72 22.50 -8.71
C LEU A 100 -12.40 21.80 -9.90
N TYR A 101 -11.71 21.72 -11.04
CA TYR A 101 -12.20 21.05 -12.23
C TYR A 101 -12.60 19.60 -11.97
N PHE A 102 -11.80 18.86 -11.20
CA PHE A 102 -12.06 17.45 -10.89
C PHE A 102 -13.22 17.30 -9.89
N LEU A 103 -13.35 18.22 -8.94
CA LEU A 103 -14.48 18.29 -8.02
C LEU A 103 -15.80 18.58 -8.74
N ASP A 104 -15.79 19.52 -9.69
CA ASP A 104 -16.96 19.83 -10.50
C ASP A 104 -17.34 18.68 -11.44
N ALA A 105 -16.35 17.98 -12.01
CA ALA A 105 -16.59 16.82 -12.87
C ALA A 105 -17.31 15.66 -12.15
N VAL A 106 -17.12 15.52 -10.84
CA VAL A 106 -17.84 14.54 -10.01
C VAL A 106 -19.10 15.11 -9.34
N GLY A 107 -19.43 16.39 -9.60
CA GLY A 107 -20.60 17.05 -9.05
C GLY A 107 -20.52 17.39 -7.56
N TYR A 108 -19.32 17.40 -6.97
CA TYR A 108 -19.13 17.68 -5.55
C TYR A 108 -19.14 19.18 -5.25
N LYS A 109 -19.96 19.62 -4.28
CA LYS A 109 -20.10 21.03 -3.89
C LYS A 109 -19.46 21.28 -2.54
N TYR A 110 -18.62 22.31 -2.47
CA TYR A 110 -17.76 22.59 -1.32
C TYR A 110 -17.74 24.08 -0.98
N LEU A 111 -17.39 24.39 0.27
CA LEU A 111 -17.05 25.74 0.74
C LEU A 111 -15.55 25.99 0.66
N ASN A 112 -14.75 25.00 1.09
CA ASN A 112 -13.29 25.03 1.04
C ASN A 112 -12.78 23.75 0.39
N ALA A 113 -11.68 23.85 -0.33
CA ALA A 113 -10.98 22.70 -0.91
C ALA A 113 -9.47 22.92 -0.84
N GLY A 114 -8.74 21.83 -0.57
CA GLY A 114 -7.28 21.77 -0.60
C GLY A 114 -6.81 20.50 -1.30
N GLU A 115 -5.58 20.54 -1.81
CA GLU A 115 -4.94 19.43 -2.52
C GLU A 115 -3.50 19.28 -2.04
N ASN A 116 -3.09 18.05 -1.76
CA ASN A 116 -1.70 17.65 -1.66
C ASN A 116 -1.38 16.68 -2.79
N LEU A 117 -0.21 16.84 -3.40
CA LEU A 117 0.29 15.99 -4.47
C LEU A 117 1.59 15.34 -4.05
N ASP A 118 1.81 14.11 -4.50
CA ASP A 118 3.14 13.49 -4.48
C ASP A 118 3.42 12.73 -5.78
N LEU A 119 4.69 12.63 -6.12
CA LEU A 119 5.20 11.78 -7.19
C LEU A 119 6.40 11.03 -6.64
N THR A 120 6.29 9.70 -6.60
CA THR A 120 7.29 8.83 -6.00
C THR A 120 7.58 7.62 -6.87
N TYR A 121 8.66 6.90 -6.59
CA TYR A 121 9.19 5.80 -7.40
C TYR A 121 9.02 4.45 -6.72
N GLU A 122 9.34 4.38 -5.43
CA GLU A 122 9.23 3.19 -4.59
C GLU A 122 8.99 3.62 -3.14
N SER A 123 7.77 4.05 -2.84
CA SER A 123 7.41 4.53 -1.50
C SER A 123 6.20 3.84 -0.95
N THR A 124 6.17 3.77 0.38
CA THR A 124 4.98 3.37 1.13
C THR A 124 4.08 4.57 1.38
N ALA A 125 2.84 4.32 1.81
CA ALA A 125 1.96 5.37 2.30
C ALA A 125 2.57 6.18 3.48
N ASP A 126 3.41 5.57 4.31
CA ASP A 126 4.08 6.25 5.43
C ASP A 126 5.14 7.25 4.94
N ASP A 127 5.91 6.87 3.91
CA ASP A 127 6.93 7.73 3.30
C ASP A 127 6.29 8.97 2.67
N VAL A 128 5.22 8.78 1.88
CA VAL A 128 4.45 9.87 1.24
C VAL A 128 3.88 10.81 2.30
N HIS A 129 3.21 10.25 3.32
CA HIS A 129 2.63 11.04 4.40
C HIS A 129 3.68 11.82 5.19
N THR A 130 4.80 11.18 5.50
CA THR A 130 5.93 11.83 6.18
C THR A 130 6.52 12.96 5.35
N ALA A 131 6.66 12.78 4.03
CA ALA A 131 7.10 13.82 3.12
C ALA A 131 6.14 15.04 3.14
N TRP A 132 4.82 14.82 3.15
CA TRP A 132 3.85 15.89 3.31
C TRP A 132 3.93 16.59 4.67
N LEU A 133 4.11 15.85 5.78
CA LEU A 133 4.26 16.47 7.10
C LEU A 133 5.52 17.33 7.23
N ASN A 134 6.58 16.99 6.51
CA ASN A 134 7.85 17.71 6.50
C ASN A 134 7.81 18.95 5.59
N SER A 135 6.85 19.04 4.67
CA SER A 135 6.59 20.22 3.85
C SER A 135 5.65 21.20 4.59
N PRO A 136 6.06 22.45 4.88
CA PRO A 136 5.20 23.40 5.59
C PRO A 136 3.86 23.66 4.89
N ALA A 137 3.84 23.68 3.55
CA ALA A 137 2.62 23.91 2.78
C ALA A 137 1.66 22.71 2.84
N HIS A 138 2.16 21.48 2.61
CA HIS A 138 1.33 20.28 2.67
C HIS A 138 0.84 20.01 4.11
N ARG A 139 1.71 20.19 5.10
CA ARG A 139 1.36 20.09 6.52
C ARG A 139 0.25 21.06 6.90
N ALA A 140 0.28 22.31 6.40
CA ALA A 140 -0.77 23.29 6.66
C ALA A 140 -2.13 22.81 6.14
N ASN A 141 -2.18 22.18 4.97
CA ASN A 141 -3.40 21.58 4.43
C ASN A 141 -3.90 20.42 5.29
N LEU A 142 -3.02 19.46 5.61
CA LEU A 142 -3.35 18.26 6.40
C LEU A 142 -3.99 18.60 7.75
N LEU A 143 -3.49 19.63 8.41
CA LEU A 143 -3.89 19.98 9.78
C LEU A 143 -4.98 21.04 9.86
N LEU A 144 -5.44 21.58 8.72
CA LEU A 144 -6.40 22.67 8.70
C LEU A 144 -7.77 22.24 9.29
N PRO A 145 -8.24 22.87 10.38
CA PRO A 145 -9.44 22.38 11.09
C PRO A 145 -10.74 22.49 10.29
N GLN A 146 -10.79 23.33 9.25
CA GLN A 146 -12.01 23.58 8.48
C GLN A 146 -12.42 22.42 7.56
N TYR A 147 -11.47 21.57 7.16
CA TYR A 147 -11.77 20.39 6.36
C TYR A 147 -12.46 19.33 7.22
N THR A 148 -13.46 18.69 6.63
CA THR A 148 -14.27 17.64 7.27
C THR A 148 -14.33 16.36 6.44
N GLU A 149 -13.99 16.43 5.14
CA GLU A 149 -14.02 15.28 4.23
C GLU A 149 -12.71 15.15 3.46
N ILE A 150 -12.34 13.91 3.11
CA ILE A 150 -11.11 13.55 2.41
C ILE A 150 -11.37 12.52 1.31
N GLY A 151 -10.58 12.55 0.25
CA GLY A 151 -10.45 11.48 -0.73
C GLY A 151 -9.01 11.38 -1.23
N VAL A 152 -8.56 10.16 -1.51
CA VAL A 152 -7.19 9.90 -1.96
C VAL A 152 -7.22 9.06 -3.23
N GLY A 153 -6.47 9.47 -4.25
CA GLY A 153 -6.30 8.76 -5.53
C GLY A 153 -4.84 8.43 -5.77
N VAL A 154 -4.60 7.27 -6.39
CA VAL A 154 -3.25 6.75 -6.66
C VAL A 154 -3.18 6.20 -8.08
N ALA A 155 -2.21 6.65 -8.87
CA ALA A 155 -2.00 6.15 -10.23
C ALA A 155 -0.53 5.74 -10.42
N GLU A 156 -0.32 4.47 -10.76
CA GLU A 156 0.99 3.89 -11.02
C GLU A 156 1.22 3.69 -12.52
N GLY A 157 2.41 4.02 -13.01
CA GLY A 157 2.75 3.82 -14.41
C GLY A 157 4.05 4.51 -14.81
N GLU A 158 4.33 4.52 -16.11
CA GLU A 158 5.52 5.16 -16.66
C GLU A 158 5.33 6.67 -16.79
N TYR A 159 6.23 7.43 -16.18
CA TYR A 159 6.33 8.89 -16.32
C TYR A 159 7.75 9.26 -16.74
N ARG A 160 7.88 9.86 -17.92
CA ARG A 160 9.18 10.28 -18.48
C ARG A 160 10.23 9.15 -18.56
N GLY A 161 9.79 7.90 -18.72
CA GLY A 161 10.64 6.72 -18.87
C GLY A 161 11.04 6.05 -17.55
N GLU A 162 10.43 6.46 -16.44
CA GLU A 162 10.61 5.84 -15.13
C GLU A 162 9.25 5.40 -14.57
N HIS A 163 9.22 4.26 -13.88
CA HIS A 163 8.03 3.81 -13.18
C HIS A 163 7.80 4.68 -11.95
N VAL A 164 6.62 5.30 -11.85
CA VAL A 164 6.24 6.20 -10.75
C VAL A 164 4.85 5.88 -10.21
N THR A 165 4.60 6.38 -9.02
CA THR A 165 3.30 6.47 -8.37
C THR A 165 2.94 7.94 -8.18
N PHE A 166 1.84 8.40 -8.78
CA PHE A 166 1.20 9.66 -8.45
C PHE A 166 0.25 9.46 -7.28
N VAL A 167 0.31 10.37 -6.29
CA VAL A 167 -0.60 10.37 -5.15
C VAL A 167 -1.29 11.72 -5.07
N VAL A 168 -2.61 11.71 -4.95
CA VAL A 168 -3.43 12.91 -4.85
C VAL A 168 -4.30 12.78 -3.61
N GLU A 169 -4.21 13.75 -2.69
CA GLU A 169 -5.09 13.88 -1.54
C GLU A 169 -5.93 15.15 -1.69
N ILE A 170 -7.25 15.02 -1.68
CA ILE A 170 -8.20 16.14 -1.74
C ILE A 170 -8.95 16.21 -0.42
N MET A 171 -8.96 17.39 0.20
CA MET A 171 -9.67 17.65 1.46
C MET A 171 -10.64 18.80 1.28
N THR A 172 -11.85 18.66 1.81
CA THR A 172 -12.90 19.68 1.61
C THR A 172 -13.75 19.92 2.85
N THR A 173 -14.46 21.04 2.81
CA THR A 173 -15.67 21.27 3.61
C THR A 173 -16.86 21.23 2.66
N PRO A 174 -17.86 20.33 2.82
CA PRO A 174 -19.00 20.27 1.92
C PRO A 174 -19.83 21.55 2.01
N MET A 175 -20.47 21.92 0.91
CA MET A 175 -21.49 22.95 0.92
C MET A 175 -22.70 22.45 1.75
N PRO A 176 -23.21 23.22 2.71
CA PRO A 176 -24.38 22.82 3.47
C PRO A 176 -25.53 22.53 2.50
N LEU A 177 -26.13 21.35 2.63
CA LEU A 177 -27.40 21.09 1.98
C LEU A 177 -28.40 22.10 2.56
N VAL A 178 -28.81 23.06 1.74
CA VAL A 178 -29.93 23.94 2.11
C VAL A 178 -31.13 23.01 2.24
N SER A 179 -31.51 22.73 3.48
CA SER A 179 -32.75 22.04 3.78
C SER A 179 -33.88 22.96 3.29
N THR A 180 -34.38 22.72 2.08
CA THR A 180 -35.62 23.30 1.61
C THR A 180 -36.75 22.59 2.35
N LEU A 181 -36.83 22.74 3.67
CA LEU A 181 -38.12 22.64 4.32
C LEU A 181 -38.97 23.73 3.68
N PRO A 182 -40.16 23.41 3.14
CA PRO A 182 -41.06 24.45 2.67
C PRO A 182 -41.24 25.41 3.85
N LEU A 183 -40.99 26.71 3.64
CA LEU A 183 -41.49 27.71 4.55
C LEU A 183 -42.99 27.45 4.63
N CYS A 184 -43.45 26.81 5.71
CA CYS A 184 -44.85 26.77 6.04
C CYS A 184 -45.31 28.21 5.99
N CYS A 185 -46.16 28.50 5.00
CA CYS A 185 -46.63 29.82 4.71
C CYS A 185 -47.41 30.33 5.92
N GLU A 186 -46.76 31.11 6.78
CA GLU A 186 -47.48 32.13 7.54
C GLU A 186 -47.66 33.29 6.56
N SER A 187 -48.88 33.46 6.07
CA SER A 187 -49.26 34.59 5.24
C SER A 187 -49.19 35.87 6.08
N VAL A 188 -48.02 36.51 6.11
CA VAL A 188 -47.89 37.86 6.65
C VAL A 188 -48.37 38.85 5.60
N GLU A 189 -49.47 39.50 5.94
CA GLU A 189 -50.15 40.54 5.19
C GLU A 189 -49.19 41.68 4.79
N VAL A 190 -49.36 42.14 3.55
CA VAL A 190 -48.53 43.14 2.87
C VAL A 190 -48.60 44.48 3.61
N ILE A 191 -47.51 44.85 4.31
CA ILE A 191 -47.29 46.25 4.73
C ILE A 191 -46.21 46.88 3.84
N LYS A 192 -46.57 48.04 3.31
CA LYS A 192 -45.90 48.84 2.28
C LYS A 192 -44.39 49.05 2.51
N LYS A 193 -43.68 48.92 1.39
CA LYS A 193 -42.34 49.42 1.04
C LYS A 193 -41.90 50.69 1.78
N PRO A 194 -40.66 50.69 2.32
CA PRO A 194 -39.76 51.81 2.14
C PRO A 194 -38.54 51.41 1.31
N THR A 195 -38.26 52.26 0.34
CA THR A 195 -37.10 52.23 -0.55
C THR A 195 -35.79 52.30 0.25
N VAL A 196 -34.95 51.26 0.15
CA VAL A 196 -33.54 51.34 0.54
C VAL A 196 -32.68 51.05 -0.68
N LYS A 197 -31.75 51.97 -0.94
CA LYS A 197 -30.81 51.98 -2.06
C LYS A 197 -29.99 50.68 -2.11
N ALA A 198 -29.86 50.14 -3.31
CA ALA A 198 -28.97 49.04 -3.65
C ALA A 198 -27.54 49.35 -3.22
N LYS A 199 -26.95 48.46 -2.42
CA LYS A 199 -25.51 48.36 -2.20
C LYS A 199 -25.00 47.16 -3.02
N ALA A 200 -23.83 47.37 -3.61
CA ALA A 200 -23.13 46.57 -4.62
C ALA A 200 -22.96 45.06 -4.28
N PRO A 201 -22.61 44.21 -5.28
CA PRO A 201 -22.63 42.76 -5.17
C PRO A 201 -21.64 42.23 -4.13
N VAL A 202 -22.05 41.18 -3.43
CA VAL A 202 -21.20 40.33 -2.60
C VAL A 202 -20.12 39.72 -3.49
N ALA A 203 -18.86 39.93 -3.12
CA ALA A 203 -17.70 39.40 -3.80
C ALA A 203 -17.70 37.86 -3.76
N SER A 204 -17.32 37.25 -4.89
CA SER A 204 -17.04 35.81 -5.02
C SER A 204 -16.03 35.32 -3.96
N PRO A 205 -16.11 34.06 -3.50
CA PRO A 205 -15.12 33.49 -2.58
C PRO A 205 -13.73 33.58 -3.23
N GLN A 206 -12.83 34.28 -2.54
CA GLN A 206 -11.47 34.51 -2.99
C GLN A 206 -10.67 33.22 -2.86
N PHE A 207 -10.13 32.73 -3.98
CA PHE A 207 -8.96 31.87 -3.98
C PHE A 207 -7.86 32.57 -3.18
N ILE A 208 -7.29 31.90 -2.17
CA ILE A 208 -6.02 32.35 -1.60
C ILE A 208 -4.94 31.90 -2.59
N PRO A 209 -4.27 32.81 -3.31
CA PRO A 209 -3.18 32.41 -4.18
C PRO A 209 -1.98 32.02 -3.30
N VAL A 210 -1.61 30.74 -3.36
CA VAL A 210 -0.29 30.32 -2.86
C VAL A 210 0.75 30.87 -3.83
N ILE A 211 1.72 31.60 -3.28
CA ILE A 211 2.85 32.19 -4.00
C ILE A 211 3.64 31.06 -4.69
N PRO A 212 3.93 31.12 -6.00
CA PRO A 212 4.83 30.17 -6.62
C PRO A 212 6.26 30.52 -6.18
N VAL A 213 6.87 29.68 -5.34
CA VAL A 213 8.31 29.74 -5.10
C VAL A 213 9.00 29.04 -6.27
N SER A 214 9.82 29.82 -6.95
CA SER A 214 10.71 29.44 -8.04
C SER A 214 11.56 28.21 -7.71
N SER A 215 11.52 27.24 -8.62
CA SER A 215 12.51 26.16 -8.75
C SER A 215 13.93 26.76 -8.90
N PRO A 216 14.97 26.22 -8.23
CA PRO A 216 16.32 26.68 -8.48
C PRO A 216 16.86 26.14 -9.82
N ALA A 217 17.79 26.94 -10.34
CA ALA A 217 18.29 26.96 -11.69
C ALA A 217 19.24 25.82 -12.07
N SER A 218 19.19 25.52 -13.37
CA SER A 218 20.25 25.04 -14.26
C SER A 218 21.68 25.04 -13.70
N VAL A 219 22.31 23.86 -13.70
CA VAL A 219 23.77 23.71 -13.74
C VAL A 219 24.13 23.25 -15.15
N GLN A 220 24.93 24.06 -15.85
CA GLN A 220 25.56 23.71 -17.12
C GLN A 220 26.99 23.21 -16.90
N THR A 221 27.42 22.33 -17.82
CA THR A 221 28.81 21.98 -18.21
C THR A 221 29.60 21.13 -17.20
N SER A 222 30.14 19.97 -17.56
CA SER A 222 31.22 19.85 -18.55
C SER A 222 31.20 18.55 -19.38
N SER A 223 31.66 18.72 -20.60
CA SER A 223 31.92 17.76 -21.67
C SER A 223 32.99 16.73 -21.31
N GLU A 224 32.76 15.45 -21.65
CA GLU A 224 33.84 14.56 -22.09
C GLU A 224 33.40 13.72 -23.29
N THR A 225 34.12 13.95 -24.39
CA THR A 225 34.11 13.20 -25.63
C THR A 225 34.83 11.87 -25.41
N PHE A 226 34.21 10.72 -25.67
CA PHE A 226 34.94 9.49 -25.94
C PHE A 226 34.38 8.73 -27.14
N ILE A 227 35.33 8.10 -27.83
CA ILE A 227 35.36 7.74 -29.23
C ILE A 227 34.57 6.46 -29.52
N SER A 228 33.90 6.46 -30.67
CA SER A 228 33.30 5.30 -31.31
C SER A 228 34.38 4.36 -31.86
N THR A 229 34.39 3.09 -31.42
CA THR A 229 35.04 1.97 -32.12
C THR A 229 34.31 0.64 -31.89
N THR A 230 33.68 0.15 -32.96
CA THR A 230 33.64 -1.23 -33.48
C THR A 230 33.22 -2.42 -32.58
N THR A 231 32.09 -3.03 -32.98
CA THR A 231 31.89 -4.47 -33.27
C THR A 231 32.51 -5.51 -32.33
N SER A 232 31.67 -6.21 -31.56
CA SER A 232 31.91 -7.60 -31.15
C SER A 232 30.59 -8.30 -30.79
N ALA A 233 30.58 -9.61 -31.01
CA ALA A 233 29.43 -10.47 -31.28
C ALA A 233 28.55 -10.85 -30.07
N LEU A 234 27.34 -11.32 -30.38
CA LEU A 234 26.42 -12.00 -29.46
C LEU A 234 27.09 -13.20 -28.73
N PRO A 235 26.84 -13.40 -27.43
CA PRO A 235 27.17 -14.66 -26.77
C PRO A 235 26.10 -15.74 -27.08
N PRO A 236 26.50 -17.01 -27.32
CA PRO A 236 25.60 -18.10 -27.65
C PRO A 236 25.10 -18.78 -26.37
N VAL A 237 23.94 -18.36 -25.83
CA VAL A 237 23.22 -19.14 -24.81
C VAL A 237 21.71 -18.99 -25.03
N LEU A 238 21.24 -19.31 -26.23
CA LEU A 238 19.81 -19.34 -26.57
C LEU A 238 19.38 -20.61 -27.32
N GLU A 239 20.18 -21.68 -27.32
CA GLU A 239 19.78 -22.99 -27.86
C GLU A 239 19.68 -24.14 -26.85
N THR A 240 20.04 -23.94 -25.57
CA THR A 240 20.04 -25.04 -24.59
C THR A 240 18.73 -25.17 -23.78
N VAL A 241 17.82 -24.20 -23.86
CA VAL A 241 16.54 -24.24 -23.08
C VAL A 241 15.36 -24.76 -23.92
N LEU A 242 15.48 -24.84 -25.23
CA LEU A 242 14.40 -25.28 -26.13
C LEU A 242 14.30 -26.82 -26.32
N SER A 243 15.18 -27.62 -25.72
CA SER A 243 15.17 -29.09 -25.87
C SER A 243 14.69 -29.88 -24.64
N GLN A 244 14.30 -29.22 -23.54
CA GLN A 244 13.81 -29.90 -22.32
C GLN A 244 12.31 -29.72 -22.00
N VAL A 245 11.53 -29.07 -22.87
CA VAL A 245 10.06 -28.95 -22.70
C VAL A 245 9.28 -29.94 -23.58
N ALA A 246 9.95 -30.84 -24.31
CA ALA A 246 9.30 -31.78 -25.23
C ALA A 246 8.90 -33.16 -24.63
N SER A 247 8.95 -33.36 -23.31
CA SER A 247 8.64 -34.68 -22.74
C SER A 247 8.00 -34.69 -21.33
N SER A 248 6.98 -33.88 -21.10
CA SER A 248 6.07 -34.10 -19.97
C SER A 248 4.61 -33.93 -20.39
N SER A 249 3.98 -35.06 -20.67
CA SER A 249 2.54 -35.18 -20.92
C SER A 249 1.77 -35.23 -19.59
N LEU A 250 1.38 -34.07 -19.04
CA LEU A 250 0.32 -33.95 -18.03
C LEU A 250 -0.49 -32.66 -18.29
N PRO A 251 -1.83 -32.68 -18.15
CA PRO A 251 -2.69 -31.59 -18.61
C PRO A 251 -2.67 -30.40 -17.63
N LEU A 252 -2.46 -29.19 -18.14
CA LEU A 252 -2.69 -27.94 -17.43
C LEU A 252 -4.20 -27.74 -17.17
N PRO A 253 -4.64 -27.35 -15.96
CA PRO A 253 -5.90 -26.66 -15.81
C PRO A 253 -5.72 -25.20 -16.27
N THR A 254 -6.47 -24.82 -17.30
CA THR A 254 -6.66 -23.44 -17.72
C THR A 254 -7.37 -22.67 -16.60
N LEU A 255 -6.68 -21.80 -15.88
CA LEU A 255 -7.31 -20.77 -15.06
C LEU A 255 -7.13 -19.42 -15.75
N ILE A 256 -8.19 -18.98 -16.41
CA ILE A 256 -8.35 -17.62 -16.90
C ILE A 256 -8.40 -16.71 -15.67
N LEU A 257 -7.38 -15.87 -15.51
CA LEU A 257 -7.32 -14.86 -14.46
C LEU A 257 -8.17 -13.65 -14.89
N SER A 258 -9.48 -13.75 -14.67
CA SER A 258 -10.33 -12.58 -14.51
C SER A 258 -10.84 -12.59 -13.07
N ALA A 259 -10.19 -11.83 -12.19
CA ALA A 259 -10.65 -11.73 -10.81
C ALA A 259 -10.39 -10.33 -10.26
N SER A 260 -11.50 -9.61 -10.14
CA SER A 260 -11.74 -8.50 -9.21
C SER A 260 -11.08 -8.71 -7.84
N SER A 261 -10.64 -7.60 -7.25
CA SER A 261 -9.78 -7.42 -6.06
C SER A 261 -10.16 -8.19 -4.78
N THR A 262 -11.33 -8.83 -4.70
CA THR A 262 -11.76 -9.58 -3.52
C THR A 262 -11.30 -11.04 -3.51
N GLN A 263 -11.06 -11.66 -4.66
CA GLN A 263 -10.71 -13.09 -4.72
C GLN A 263 -9.25 -13.37 -4.30
N SER A 264 -8.34 -12.43 -4.60
CA SER A 264 -6.91 -12.52 -4.24
C SER A 264 -6.66 -12.40 -2.73
N ALA A 265 -7.42 -11.56 -2.02
CA ALA A 265 -7.31 -11.44 -0.57
C ALA A 265 -7.78 -12.71 0.17
N THR A 266 -8.86 -13.34 -0.32
CA THR A 266 -9.33 -14.62 0.23
C THR A 266 -8.38 -15.78 -0.07
N GLN A 267 -7.76 -15.82 -1.25
CA GLN A 267 -6.76 -16.85 -1.59
C GLN A 267 -5.48 -16.70 -0.77
N LEU A 268 -5.03 -15.47 -0.51
CA LEU A 268 -3.90 -15.21 0.37
C LEU A 268 -4.21 -15.60 1.83
N LEU A 269 -5.41 -15.27 2.32
CA LEU A 269 -5.82 -15.66 3.67
C LEU A 269 -5.95 -17.19 3.82
N GLU A 270 -6.44 -17.88 2.79
CA GLU A 270 -6.48 -19.34 2.69
C GLU A 270 -5.07 -19.95 2.71
N LEU A 271 -4.14 -19.41 1.93
CA LEU A 271 -2.72 -19.85 1.93
C LEU A 271 -2.07 -19.68 3.30
N PHE A 272 -2.30 -18.55 3.97
CA PHE A 272 -1.78 -18.31 5.33
C PHE A 272 -2.40 -19.26 6.36
N LYS A 273 -3.70 -19.54 6.27
CA LYS A 273 -4.38 -20.51 7.14
C LYS A 273 -3.86 -21.93 6.91
N ASN A 274 -3.76 -22.36 5.66
CA ASN A 274 -3.32 -23.70 5.30
C ASN A 274 -1.85 -23.95 5.70
N THR A 275 -1.00 -22.91 5.67
CA THR A 275 0.40 -22.99 6.12
C THR A 275 0.53 -23.07 7.65
N LYS A 276 -0.29 -22.32 8.40
CA LYS A 276 -0.32 -22.44 9.87
C LYS A 276 -0.86 -23.79 10.33
N VAL A 277 -1.88 -24.31 9.65
CA VAL A 277 -2.48 -25.63 9.96
C VAL A 277 -1.48 -26.74 9.70
N SER A 278 -0.77 -26.73 8.56
CA SER A 278 0.24 -27.75 8.24
C SER A 278 1.43 -27.75 9.21
N PHE A 279 1.85 -26.58 9.70
CA PHE A 279 2.88 -26.47 10.73
C PHE A 279 2.43 -27.09 12.07
N ILE A 280 1.21 -26.76 12.52
CA ILE A 280 0.66 -27.31 13.77
C ILE A 280 0.49 -28.83 13.68
N ASP A 281 0.04 -29.35 12.54
CA ASP A 281 -0.12 -30.79 12.33
C ASP A 281 1.22 -31.52 12.27
N SER A 282 2.25 -30.91 11.69
CA SER A 282 3.62 -31.44 11.72
C SER A 282 4.18 -31.52 13.14
N VAL A 283 4.02 -30.46 13.94
CA VAL A 283 4.43 -30.44 15.36
C VAL A 283 3.65 -31.49 16.16
N ARG A 284 2.34 -31.62 15.94
CA ARG A 284 1.50 -32.64 16.62
C ARG A 284 1.93 -34.06 16.26
N SER A 285 2.27 -34.31 15.00
CA SER A 285 2.76 -35.61 14.52
C SER A 285 4.12 -35.96 15.14
N PHE A 286 5.02 -34.98 15.25
CA PHE A 286 6.32 -35.14 15.89
C PHE A 286 6.18 -35.46 17.39
N VAL A 287 5.35 -34.71 18.12
CA VAL A 287 5.09 -34.97 19.55
C VAL A 287 4.48 -36.36 19.76
N SER A 288 3.54 -36.77 18.90
CA SER A 288 2.91 -38.10 18.97
C SER A 288 3.91 -39.22 18.70
N SER A 289 4.88 -38.98 17.82
CA SER A 289 5.96 -39.93 17.51
C SER A 289 6.93 -40.06 18.69
N LEU A 290 7.30 -38.95 19.32
CA LEU A 290 8.11 -38.96 20.54
C LEU A 290 7.43 -39.73 21.67
N GLN A 291 6.15 -39.46 21.93
CA GLN A 291 5.39 -40.17 22.97
C GLN A 291 5.33 -41.68 22.72
N ARG A 292 5.20 -42.12 21.46
CA ARG A 292 5.23 -43.54 21.09
C ARG A 292 6.59 -44.18 21.37
N VAL A 293 7.68 -43.51 20.98
CA VAL A 293 9.05 -43.99 21.23
C VAL A 293 9.34 -44.06 22.73
N THR A 294 8.91 -43.05 23.51
CA THR A 294 9.07 -43.06 24.97
C THR A 294 8.29 -44.20 25.61
N LYS A 295 7.06 -44.46 25.17
CA LYS A 295 6.22 -45.55 25.70
C LYS A 295 6.84 -46.92 25.43
N GLU A 296 7.33 -47.15 24.21
CA GLU A 296 8.05 -48.39 23.85
C GLU A 296 9.35 -48.56 24.65
N LEU A 297 10.09 -47.47 24.87
CA LEU A 297 11.31 -47.50 25.67
C LEU A 297 11.02 -47.86 27.14
N VAL A 298 9.96 -47.29 27.72
CA VAL A 298 9.53 -47.58 29.10
C VAL A 298 9.05 -49.03 29.25
N ILE A 299 8.30 -49.57 28.28
CA ILE A 299 7.86 -50.97 28.29
C ILE A 299 9.07 -51.91 28.25
N ARG A 300 10.02 -51.67 27.32
CA ARG A 300 11.21 -52.52 27.18
C ARG A 300 12.18 -52.43 28.36
N LEU A 301 12.19 -51.31 29.09
CA LEU A 301 12.97 -51.14 30.32
C LEU A 301 12.23 -51.65 31.57
N GLY A 302 10.90 -51.79 31.51
CA GLY A 302 10.06 -52.33 32.59
C GLY A 302 9.97 -53.85 32.61
N GLU A 303 10.14 -54.53 31.46
CA GLU A 303 10.11 -55.99 31.37
C GLU A 303 11.41 -56.68 31.84
N SER A 304 12.46 -55.94 32.19
CA SER A 304 13.76 -56.51 32.58
C SER A 304 13.95 -56.76 34.08
N VAL A 305 12.91 -57.19 34.82
CA VAL A 305 13.07 -57.84 36.13
C VAL A 305 11.94 -58.86 36.40
N PRO A 306 12.17 -60.17 36.23
CA PRO A 306 11.70 -61.15 37.20
C PRO A 306 12.76 -61.30 38.31
N PHE A 307 12.29 -61.58 39.53
CA PHE A 307 13.08 -61.84 40.73
C PHE A 307 14.21 -62.85 40.52
#